data_AF-A0A1Z4JR34-F1
#
_entry.id   AF-A0A1Z4JR34-F1
#
_cell.length_a   1.000
_cell.length_b   1.000
_cell.length_c   1.000
_cell.angle_alpha   90.00
_cell.angle_beta   90.00
_cell.angle_gamma   90.00
#
_symmetry.space_group_name_H-M   'P 1'
#
loop_
_entity.id
_entity.type
_entity.pdbx_description
1 polymer ?
#
loop_
_entity_poly.entity_id
_entity_poly.type
_entity_poly.pdbx_seq_one_letter_code
_entity_poly.pdbx_strand_id
1 'polypeptide(L)'
;MGISETKLPNGMRVYYLREAEVPVLYEQVQEYLRYGIELNPGDTLFDVGANIGLFSLWAYERCQRNLQIYAFEPIPEVFEALKLNAQRLAPATMKAFSFGLAQERKSVVFDYYPNATALSTAYPEGNQTRATVEQAIKTALANPDPREPFDIWLLRLFPSFIRSLLINYKLDELFQAKPVYCKMHRLSDVIRDHSVQQIDLLKIDVERSELDVLMGIEPQDWCKIKQITIEVHDHSQRVDRVCELLKSHGFSKITIKQDPLLQGSDIFNLYAIR
;
A
#
# COMPACT_ATOMS: atom_id res chain seq x y z
N MET A 1 -4.98 21.58 4.64
CA MET A 1 -4.01 21.38 3.55
C MET A 1 -4.78 20.77 2.38
N GLY A 2 -4.59 21.30 1.17
CA GLY A 2 -5.40 20.92 0.00
C GLY A 2 -4.72 19.84 -0.84
N ILE A 3 -5.52 19.16 -1.66
CA ILE A 3 -5.02 18.27 -2.71
C ILE A 3 -4.36 19.12 -3.80
N SER A 4 -3.14 18.75 -4.19
CA SER A 4 -2.35 19.40 -5.24
C SER A 4 -2.02 18.41 -6.35
N GLU A 5 -1.55 18.89 -7.51
CA GLU A 5 -1.14 18.05 -8.66
C GLU A 5 0.37 18.15 -8.88
N THR A 6 1.03 17.03 -9.19
CA THR A 6 2.43 17.00 -9.65
C THR A 6 2.58 16.10 -10.87
N LYS A 7 3.75 16.15 -11.52
CA LYS A 7 4.10 15.34 -12.69
C LYS A 7 5.16 14.31 -12.29
N LEU A 8 4.85 13.04 -12.50
CA LEU A 8 5.76 11.91 -12.29
C LEU A 8 6.85 11.86 -13.38
N PRO A 9 7.95 11.13 -13.14
CA PRO A 9 9.04 10.96 -14.11
C PRO A 9 8.60 10.43 -15.49
N ASN A 10 7.56 9.58 -15.53
CA ASN A 10 6.98 9.05 -16.77
C ASN A 10 6.05 10.05 -17.48
N GLY A 11 5.89 11.26 -16.96
CA GLY A 11 5.08 12.33 -17.53
C GLY A 11 3.61 12.35 -17.09
N MET A 12 3.16 11.35 -16.34
CA MET A 12 1.80 11.27 -15.80
C MET A 12 1.58 12.34 -14.72
N ARG A 13 0.38 12.93 -14.68
CA ARG A 13 -0.01 13.86 -13.62
C ARG A 13 -0.84 13.16 -12.57
N VAL A 14 -0.53 13.42 -11.31
CA VAL A 14 -1.18 12.79 -10.16
C VAL A 14 -1.53 13.83 -9.11
N TYR A 15 -2.72 13.70 -8.54
CA TYR A 15 -3.16 14.41 -7.36
C TYR A 15 -2.61 13.73 -6.11
N TYR A 16 -2.18 14.53 -5.14
CA TYR A 16 -1.55 14.08 -3.91
C TYR A 16 -1.91 14.97 -2.72
N LEU A 17 -1.71 14.45 -1.50
CA LEU A 17 -1.83 15.21 -0.25
C LEU A 17 -0.47 15.72 0.25
N ARG A 18 0.58 14.89 0.08
CA ARG A 18 1.96 15.18 0.45
C ARG A 18 2.90 14.99 -0.71
N GLU A 19 3.55 16.08 -1.13
CA GLU A 19 4.49 16.04 -2.26
C GLU A 19 5.68 15.11 -1.94
N ALA A 20 6.15 15.13 -0.70
CA ALA A 20 7.28 14.31 -0.24
C ALA A 20 7.01 12.80 -0.29
N GLU A 21 5.75 12.35 -0.24
CA GLU A 21 5.40 10.93 -0.33
C GLU A 21 5.40 10.41 -1.77
N VAL A 22 5.18 11.29 -2.76
CA VAL A 22 4.99 10.88 -4.17
C VAL A 22 6.19 10.11 -4.73
N PRO A 23 7.46 10.56 -4.57
CA PRO A 23 8.61 9.81 -5.08
C PRO A 23 8.75 8.44 -4.43
N VAL A 24 8.55 8.35 -3.11
CA VAL A 24 8.68 7.10 -2.34
C VAL A 24 7.64 6.09 -2.81
N LEU A 25 6.36 6.50 -2.86
CA LEU A 25 5.28 5.65 -3.34
C LEU A 25 5.47 5.25 -4.80
N TYR A 26 6.01 6.15 -5.64
CA TYR A 26 6.26 5.88 -7.05
C TYR A 26 7.42 4.90 -7.29
N GLU A 27 8.44 4.88 -6.43
CA GLU A 27 9.53 3.90 -6.53
C GLU A 27 9.05 2.49 -6.16
N GLN A 28 8.15 2.38 -5.18
CA GLN A 28 7.60 1.10 -4.70
C GLN A 28 6.73 0.37 -5.74
N VAL A 29 6.07 1.08 -6.66
CA VAL A 29 5.09 0.46 -7.59
C VAL A 29 5.66 -0.69 -8.43
N GLN A 30 6.97 -0.68 -8.69
CA GLN A 30 7.64 -1.71 -9.49
C GLN A 30 7.81 -3.01 -8.72
N GLU A 31 7.88 -2.96 -7.39
CA GLU A 31 8.10 -4.12 -6.54
C GLU A 31 6.91 -5.07 -6.57
N TYR A 32 5.69 -4.55 -6.76
CA TYR A 32 4.47 -5.36 -6.88
C TYR A 32 4.45 -6.30 -8.10
N LEU A 33 5.29 -6.07 -9.13
CA LEU A 33 5.41 -6.94 -10.32
C LEU A 33 6.78 -7.64 -10.39
N ARG A 34 7.21 -8.25 -9.28
CA ARG A 34 8.46 -9.02 -9.17
C ARG A 34 8.19 -10.52 -9.07
N TYR A 35 9.26 -11.31 -9.17
CA TYR A 35 9.29 -12.75 -8.88
C TYR A 35 8.28 -13.60 -9.68
N GLY A 36 7.92 -13.12 -10.88
CA GLY A 36 7.01 -13.80 -11.80
C GLY A 36 5.57 -13.33 -11.71
N ILE A 37 5.26 -12.32 -10.89
CA ILE A 37 3.98 -11.60 -10.98
C ILE A 37 3.96 -10.80 -12.27
N GLU A 38 2.94 -11.02 -13.10
CA GLU A 38 2.83 -10.40 -14.43
C GLU A 38 1.43 -9.85 -14.66
N LEU A 39 1.33 -8.64 -15.19
CA LEU A 39 0.05 -8.05 -15.58
C LEU A 39 0.07 -7.71 -17.06
N ASN A 40 -0.96 -8.15 -17.78
CA ASN A 40 -1.07 -8.06 -19.23
C ASN A 40 -2.24 -7.15 -19.67
N PRO A 41 -2.21 -6.63 -20.90
CA PRO A 41 -3.35 -5.91 -21.46
C PRO A 41 -4.64 -6.74 -21.41
N GLY A 42 -5.70 -6.19 -20.82
CA GLY A 42 -7.02 -6.81 -20.65
C GLY A 42 -7.24 -7.46 -19.28
N ASP A 43 -6.21 -7.53 -18.44
CA ASP A 43 -6.27 -8.14 -17.11
C ASP A 43 -7.10 -7.31 -16.12
N THR A 44 -7.62 -8.00 -15.09
CA THR A 44 -8.31 -7.36 -13.96
C THR A 44 -7.40 -7.23 -12.74
N LEU A 45 -7.17 -5.99 -12.30
CA LEU A 45 -6.39 -5.63 -11.11
C LEU A 45 -7.31 -5.23 -9.96
N PHE A 46 -7.10 -5.84 -8.79
CA PHE A 46 -7.58 -5.35 -7.50
C PHE A 46 -6.40 -4.72 -6.74
N ASP A 47 -6.47 -3.42 -6.47
CA ASP A 47 -5.47 -2.63 -5.73
C ASP A 47 -6.05 -2.29 -4.34
N VAL A 48 -5.79 -3.15 -3.35
CA VAL A 48 -6.30 -3.01 -1.98
C VAL A 48 -5.30 -2.21 -1.15
N GLY A 49 -5.77 -1.09 -0.59
CA GLY A 49 -4.89 -0.06 -0.03
C GLY A 49 -4.22 0.72 -1.16
N ALA A 50 -5.04 1.24 -2.08
CA ALA A 50 -4.56 1.94 -3.27
C ALA A 50 -3.88 3.27 -2.93
N ASN A 51 -4.07 3.82 -1.72
CA ASN A 51 -3.65 5.17 -1.37
C ASN A 51 -4.15 6.15 -2.45
N ILE A 52 -3.31 7.03 -3.00
CA ILE A 52 -3.66 7.93 -4.10
C ILE A 52 -3.71 7.24 -5.49
N GLY A 53 -3.47 5.93 -5.58
CA GLY A 53 -3.65 5.13 -6.80
C GLY A 53 -2.44 5.07 -7.73
N LEU A 54 -1.22 5.30 -7.22
CA LEU A 54 -0.01 5.30 -8.08
C LEU A 54 0.24 3.96 -8.74
N PHE A 55 0.08 2.84 -8.02
CA PHE A 55 0.24 1.51 -8.60
C PHE A 55 -0.79 1.24 -9.69
N SER A 56 -2.07 1.47 -9.41
CA SER A 56 -3.17 1.40 -10.39
C SER A 56 -2.85 2.15 -11.69
N LEU A 57 -2.44 3.42 -11.60
CA LEU A 57 -2.13 4.24 -12.77
C LEU A 57 -0.86 3.80 -13.50
N TRP A 58 0.20 3.43 -12.76
CA TRP A 58 1.44 2.93 -13.35
C TRP A 58 1.22 1.61 -14.10
N ALA A 59 0.47 0.69 -13.50
CA ALA A 59 0.08 -0.58 -14.11
C ALA A 59 -0.76 -0.36 -15.38
N TYR A 60 -1.71 0.59 -15.34
CA TYR A 60 -2.52 0.96 -16.50
C TYR A 60 -1.70 1.41 -17.71
N GLU A 61 -0.74 2.33 -17.51
CA GLU A 61 0.14 2.77 -18.60
C GLU A 61 1.04 1.63 -19.09
N ARG A 62 1.57 0.80 -18.18
CA ARG A 62 2.39 -0.37 -18.52
C ARG A 62 1.63 -1.39 -19.38
N CYS A 63 0.36 -1.62 -19.09
CA CYS A 63 -0.51 -2.55 -19.81
C CYS A 63 -1.23 -1.88 -20.99
N GLN A 64 -0.57 -0.91 -21.64
CA GLN A 64 -1.04 -0.27 -22.87
C GLN A 64 -2.44 0.33 -22.74
N ARG A 65 -2.76 0.87 -21.55
CA ARG A 65 -4.05 1.49 -21.24
C ARG A 65 -5.25 0.54 -21.37
N ASN A 66 -5.00 -0.76 -21.19
CA ASN A 66 -5.99 -1.81 -21.25
C ASN A 66 -5.92 -2.63 -19.96
N LEU A 67 -6.61 -2.18 -18.93
CA LEU A 67 -6.84 -2.92 -17.68
C LEU A 67 -8.23 -2.62 -17.15
N GLN A 68 -8.76 -3.55 -16.36
CA GLN A 68 -9.89 -3.31 -15.50
C GLN A 68 -9.42 -3.19 -14.05
N ILE A 69 -9.61 -2.03 -13.43
CA ILE A 69 -9.03 -1.72 -12.10
C ILE A 69 -10.13 -1.50 -11.07
N TYR A 70 -9.97 -2.15 -9.91
CA TYR A 70 -10.76 -1.94 -8.69
C TYR A 70 -9.79 -1.48 -7.59
N ALA A 71 -9.89 -0.21 -7.18
CA ALA A 71 -8.98 0.41 -6.22
C ALA A 71 -9.70 0.77 -4.93
N PHE A 72 -9.13 0.40 -3.78
CA PHE A 72 -9.78 0.54 -2.47
C PHE A 72 -8.94 1.42 -1.55
N GLU A 73 -9.51 2.53 -1.07
CA GLU A 73 -8.88 3.41 -0.08
C GLU A 73 -9.93 3.86 0.95
N PRO A 74 -9.86 3.38 2.21
CA PRO A 74 -10.84 3.72 3.23
C PRO A 74 -10.78 5.16 3.73
N ILE A 75 -9.60 5.79 3.75
CA ILE A 75 -9.40 7.08 4.43
C ILE A 75 -9.96 8.20 3.54
N PRO A 76 -10.99 8.95 3.96
CA PRO A 76 -11.69 9.91 3.11
C PRO A 76 -10.78 10.96 2.47
N GLU A 77 -9.82 11.51 3.23
CA GLU A 77 -8.90 12.53 2.72
C GLU A 77 -7.99 11.96 1.61
N VAL A 78 -7.47 10.74 1.79
CA VAL A 78 -6.63 10.05 0.79
C VAL A 78 -7.47 9.60 -0.40
N PHE A 79 -8.68 9.11 -0.14
CA PHE A 79 -9.64 8.69 -1.16
C PHE A 79 -10.03 9.82 -2.10
N GLU A 80 -10.16 11.08 -1.64
CA GLU A 80 -10.46 12.18 -2.56
C GLU A 80 -9.33 12.39 -3.59
N ALA A 81 -8.06 12.19 -3.21
CA ALA A 81 -6.96 12.20 -4.18
C ALA A 81 -7.02 10.98 -5.13
N LEU A 82 -7.28 9.77 -4.60
CA LEU A 82 -7.50 8.56 -5.42
C LEU A 82 -8.61 8.77 -6.45
N LYS A 83 -9.74 9.33 -6.03
CA LYS A 83 -10.93 9.59 -6.85
C LYS A 83 -10.61 10.57 -7.96
N LEU A 84 -9.94 11.68 -7.66
CA LEU A 84 -9.51 12.63 -8.69
C LEU A 84 -8.50 11.98 -9.67
N ASN A 85 -7.65 11.08 -9.18
CA ASN A 85 -6.74 10.30 -10.02
C ASN A 85 -7.48 9.31 -10.91
N ALA A 86 -8.45 8.57 -10.38
CA ALA A 86 -9.29 7.64 -11.10
C ALA A 86 -10.17 8.32 -12.17
N GLN A 87 -10.65 9.54 -11.90
CA GLN A 87 -11.48 10.33 -12.83
C GLN A 87 -10.75 10.74 -14.11
N ARG A 88 -9.43 10.60 -14.19
CA ARG A 88 -8.69 10.76 -15.46
C ARG A 88 -8.90 9.59 -16.42
N LEU A 89 -9.36 8.45 -15.91
CA LEU A 89 -9.70 7.26 -16.68
C LEU A 89 -11.22 7.15 -16.84
N ALA A 90 -11.67 6.37 -17.81
CA ALA A 90 -13.09 6.07 -17.92
C ALA A 90 -13.56 5.31 -16.67
N PRO A 91 -14.78 5.57 -16.14
CA PRO A 91 -15.32 4.82 -15.00
C PRO A 91 -15.42 3.31 -15.26
N ALA A 92 -15.54 2.92 -16.53
CA ALA A 92 -15.49 1.52 -16.94
C ALA A 92 -14.08 0.91 -16.80
N THR A 93 -13.02 1.71 -16.80
CA THR A 93 -11.63 1.27 -16.66
C THR A 93 -11.20 1.18 -15.21
N MET A 94 -11.46 2.21 -14.39
CA MET A 94 -11.06 2.24 -12.98
C MET A 94 -12.23 2.62 -12.08
N LYS A 95 -12.53 1.74 -11.11
CA LYS A 95 -13.53 1.97 -10.06
C LYS A 95 -12.81 2.17 -8.74
N ALA A 96 -12.98 3.34 -8.14
CA ALA A 96 -12.42 3.68 -6.83
C ALA A 96 -13.49 3.55 -5.74
N PHE A 97 -13.15 2.91 -4.63
CA PHE A 97 -14.05 2.65 -3.50
C PHE A 97 -13.54 3.31 -2.22
N SER A 98 -14.41 4.07 -1.55
CA SER A 98 -14.12 4.79 -0.30
C SER A 98 -14.29 3.90 0.95
N PHE A 99 -13.91 2.63 0.83
CA PHE A 99 -13.99 1.64 1.89
C PHE A 99 -12.81 0.68 1.76
N GLY A 100 -12.36 0.14 2.90
CA GLY A 100 -11.33 -0.88 2.96
C GLY A 100 -11.94 -2.29 2.84
N LEU A 101 -11.08 -3.29 2.73
CA LEU A 101 -11.50 -4.69 2.72
C LEU A 101 -11.14 -5.38 4.05
N ALA A 102 -12.02 -6.26 4.53
CA ALA A 102 -11.85 -7.01 5.77
C ALA A 102 -12.69 -8.30 5.77
N GLN A 103 -12.58 -9.09 6.84
CA GLN A 103 -13.30 -10.35 7.01
C GLN A 103 -14.83 -10.17 7.01
N GLU A 104 -15.31 -9.05 7.56
CA GLU A 104 -16.74 -8.78 7.74
C GLU A 104 -17.06 -7.31 7.43
N ARG A 105 -18.34 -7.04 7.15
CA ARG A 105 -18.82 -5.65 7.01
C ARG A 105 -18.86 -4.97 8.37
N LYS A 106 -17.99 -3.99 8.56
CA LYS A 106 -17.90 -3.23 9.82
C LYS A 106 -17.46 -1.79 9.58
N SER A 107 -17.61 -0.95 10.59
CA SER A 107 -16.93 0.35 10.65
C SER A 107 -15.76 0.23 11.63
N VAL A 108 -14.60 0.76 11.26
CA VAL A 108 -13.37 0.71 12.05
C VAL A 108 -12.81 2.12 12.17
N VAL A 109 -12.21 2.44 13.31
CA VAL A 109 -11.47 3.69 13.50
C VAL A 109 -10.03 3.46 13.07
N PHE A 110 -9.54 4.31 12.16
CA PHE A 110 -8.15 4.35 11.75
C PHE A 110 -7.44 5.49 12.46
N ASP A 111 -6.19 5.26 12.84
CA ASP A 111 -5.24 6.32 13.14
C ASP A 111 -4.71 6.85 11.81
N TYR A 112 -5.28 7.97 11.35
CA TYR A 112 -4.85 8.66 10.14
C TYR A 112 -3.73 9.62 10.48
N TYR A 113 -2.59 9.49 9.80
CA TYR A 113 -1.44 10.39 9.95
C TYR A 113 -1.39 11.39 8.80
N PRO A 114 -1.85 12.64 8.97
CA PRO A 114 -1.95 13.58 7.87
C PRO A 114 -0.60 13.92 7.25
N ASN A 115 0.50 13.75 7.97
CA ASN A 115 1.86 14.05 7.52
C ASN A 115 2.62 12.81 7.03
N ALA A 116 2.02 11.62 7.15
CA ALA A 116 2.58 10.34 6.73
C ALA A 116 1.42 9.43 6.28
N THR A 117 0.70 9.83 5.23
CA THR A 117 -0.62 9.28 4.90
C THR A 117 -0.57 7.78 4.61
N ALA A 118 0.52 7.32 3.98
CA ALA A 118 0.76 5.91 3.67
C ALA A 118 0.84 5.00 4.91
N LEU A 119 1.27 5.52 6.07
CA LEU A 119 1.46 4.73 7.29
C LEU A 119 0.21 4.63 8.17
N SER A 120 -0.94 5.09 7.65
CA SER A 120 -2.19 5.14 8.41
C SER A 120 -2.79 3.74 8.57
N THR A 121 -3.26 3.41 9.77
CA THR A 121 -3.63 2.02 10.09
C THR A 121 -4.85 1.91 11.00
N ALA A 122 -5.56 0.78 10.89
CA ALA A 122 -6.60 0.36 11.82
C ALA A 122 -6.04 -0.28 13.12
N TYR A 123 -4.74 -0.55 13.17
CA TYR A 123 -4.07 -1.27 14.25
C TYR A 123 -2.91 -0.44 14.84
N PRO A 124 -3.23 0.59 15.66
CA PRO A 124 -2.21 1.44 16.24
C PRO A 124 -1.40 0.70 17.30
N GLU A 125 -0.08 0.59 17.09
CA GLU A 125 0.85 -0.06 18.04
C GLU A 125 1.77 0.93 18.77
N GLY A 126 1.22 2.08 19.19
CA GLY A 126 1.99 3.06 19.96
C GLY A 126 3.33 3.40 19.28
N ASN A 127 4.46 3.06 19.91
CA ASN A 127 5.79 3.45 19.44
C ASN A 127 6.46 2.51 18.41
N GLN A 128 5.86 1.39 18.01
CA GLN A 128 6.54 0.42 17.11
C GLN A 128 6.70 0.94 15.67
N THR A 129 5.63 1.41 15.02
CA THR A 129 5.71 2.02 13.69
C THR A 129 6.68 3.20 13.66
N ARG A 130 6.67 3.99 14.73
CA ARG A 130 7.63 5.09 14.94
C ARG A 130 9.08 4.58 15.00
N ALA A 131 9.34 3.49 15.72
CA ALA A 131 10.67 2.90 15.82
C ALA A 131 11.17 2.35 14.47
N THR A 132 10.29 1.74 13.67
CA THR A 132 10.63 1.28 12.31
C THR A 132 11.02 2.45 11.40
N VAL A 133 10.24 3.53 11.41
CA VAL A 133 10.58 4.76 10.65
C VAL A 133 11.87 5.41 11.18
N GLU A 134 12.05 5.47 12.50
CA GLU A 134 13.29 5.98 13.11
C GLU A 134 14.50 5.16 12.67
N GLN A 135 14.38 3.83 12.63
CA GLN A 135 15.44 2.93 12.20
C GLN A 135 15.75 3.10 10.71
N ALA A 136 14.74 3.23 9.85
CA ALA A 136 14.93 3.51 8.42
C ALA A 136 15.67 4.84 8.20
N ILE A 137 15.30 5.90 8.93
CA ILE A 137 16.00 7.19 8.91
C ILE A 137 17.46 7.03 9.37
N LYS A 138 17.71 6.29 10.46
CA LYS A 138 19.09 6.03 10.96
C LYS A 138 19.93 5.26 9.95
N THR A 139 19.37 4.24 9.30
CA THR A 139 20.04 3.46 8.26
C THR A 139 20.37 4.33 7.04
N ALA A 140 19.43 5.16 6.58
CA ALA A 140 19.65 6.12 5.50
C ALA A 140 20.74 7.14 5.88
N LEU A 141 20.79 7.60 7.14
CA LEU A 141 21.86 8.48 7.64
C LEU A 141 23.21 7.79 7.79
N ALA A 142 23.26 6.47 7.98
CA ALA A 142 24.51 5.71 8.03
C ALA A 142 25.09 5.44 6.63
N ASN A 143 24.23 5.35 5.61
CA ASN A 143 24.60 4.99 4.24
C ASN A 143 24.29 6.13 3.26
N PRO A 144 25.24 7.02 2.93
CA PRO A 144 24.98 8.17 2.07
C PRO A 144 24.63 7.74 0.64
N ASP A 145 23.52 8.25 0.11
CA ASP A 145 23.14 8.09 -1.30
C ASP A 145 23.24 9.46 -2.00
N PRO A 146 23.87 9.56 -3.19
CA PRO A 146 23.90 10.79 -3.98
C PRO A 146 22.53 11.41 -4.30
N ARG A 147 21.44 10.64 -4.17
CA ARG A 147 20.04 11.04 -4.42
C ARG A 147 19.24 11.25 -3.13
N GLU A 148 19.90 11.33 -1.98
CA GLU A 148 19.19 11.48 -0.72
C GLU A 148 18.43 12.81 -0.60
N PRO A 149 17.27 12.82 0.09
CA PRO A 149 16.54 14.05 0.37
C PRO A 149 17.44 15.09 1.06
N PHE A 150 17.31 16.36 0.65
CA PHE A 150 18.12 17.46 1.18
C PHE A 150 18.09 17.54 2.70
N ASP A 151 16.97 17.16 3.32
CA ASP A 151 16.78 17.14 4.75
C ASP A 151 17.48 15.98 5.46
N ILE A 152 17.65 14.80 4.82
CA ILE A 152 18.53 13.73 5.34
C ILE A 152 20.00 14.17 5.24
N TRP A 153 20.38 14.76 4.11
CA TRP A 153 21.71 15.35 3.92
C TRP A 153 22.01 16.43 4.97
N LEU A 154 21.08 17.36 5.19
CA LEU A 154 21.20 18.44 6.17
C LEU A 154 21.30 17.89 7.60
N LEU A 155 20.55 16.85 7.95
CA LEU A 155 20.61 16.18 9.25
C LEU A 155 22.00 15.61 9.55
N ARG A 156 22.79 15.24 8.52
CA ARG A 156 24.17 14.78 8.71
C ARG A 156 25.13 15.86 9.20
N LEU A 157 24.86 17.12 8.88
CA LEU A 157 25.71 18.24 9.28
C LEU A 157 25.62 18.57 10.77
N PHE A 158 24.61 18.05 11.47
CA PHE A 158 24.40 18.28 12.89
C PHE A 158 25.09 17.21 13.78
N PRO A 159 25.59 17.60 14.97
CA PRO A 159 26.02 16.67 16.02
C PRO A 159 24.94 15.64 16.37
N SER A 160 25.35 14.44 16.81
CA SER A 160 24.44 13.31 17.08
C SER A 160 23.28 13.66 18.00
N PHE A 161 23.50 14.46 19.05
CA PHE A 161 22.46 14.88 19.98
C PHE A 161 21.41 15.81 19.34
N ILE A 162 21.83 16.77 18.50
CA ILE A 162 20.94 17.66 17.76
C ILE A 162 20.19 16.87 16.69
N ARG A 163 20.87 15.94 16.03
CA ARG A 163 20.28 15.04 15.03
C ARG A 163 19.16 14.20 15.63
N SER A 164 19.39 13.56 16.77
CA SER A 164 18.36 12.79 17.49
C SER A 164 17.17 13.66 17.90
N LEU A 165 17.42 14.91 18.32
CA LEU A 165 16.36 15.84 18.71
C LEU A 165 15.49 16.26 17.51
N LEU A 166 16.11 16.54 16.36
CA LEU A 166 15.42 16.86 15.11
C LEU A 166 14.65 15.67 14.53
N ILE A 167 15.22 14.46 14.60
CA ILE A 167 14.53 13.22 14.21
C ILE A 167 13.29 13.02 15.08
N ASN A 168 13.43 13.14 16.41
CA ASN A 168 12.30 13.00 17.32
C ASN A 168 11.21 14.03 17.07
N TYR A 169 11.56 15.30 16.88
CA TYR A 169 10.60 16.35 16.54
C TYR A 169 9.86 16.05 15.22
N LYS A 170 10.59 15.64 14.17
CA LYS A 170 9.98 15.24 12.90
C LYS A 170 9.07 14.02 13.07
N LEU A 171 9.48 13.01 13.84
CA LEU A 171 8.64 11.85 14.12
C LEU A 171 7.38 12.25 14.90
N ASP A 172 7.48 13.14 15.88
CA ASP A 172 6.32 13.67 16.60
C ASP A 172 5.34 14.38 15.67
N GLU A 173 5.83 15.13 14.68
CA GLU A 173 5.01 15.80 13.67
C GLU A 173 4.40 14.81 12.66
N LEU A 174 5.15 13.78 12.24
CA LEU A 174 4.68 12.74 11.30
C LEU A 174 3.58 11.88 11.92
N PHE A 175 3.74 11.47 13.19
CA PHE A 175 2.85 10.54 13.89
C PHE A 175 1.72 11.24 14.67
N GLN A 176 1.32 12.47 14.28
CA GLN A 176 0.11 13.11 14.82
C GLN A 176 -1.15 12.44 14.26
N ALA A 177 -1.62 11.41 14.95
CA ALA A 177 -2.81 10.67 14.57
C ALA A 177 -4.09 11.53 14.70
N LYS A 178 -4.97 11.41 13.71
CA LYS A 178 -6.37 11.82 13.77
C LYS A 178 -7.24 10.58 13.64
N PRO A 179 -8.18 10.33 14.58
CA PRO A 179 -9.08 9.20 14.44
C PRO A 179 -10.07 9.45 13.30
N VAL A 180 -10.20 8.50 12.38
CA VAL A 180 -11.11 8.59 11.24
C VAL A 180 -11.94 7.30 11.13
N TYR A 181 -13.25 7.44 10.94
CA TYR A 181 -14.15 6.30 10.77
C TYR A 181 -14.17 5.83 9.32
N CYS A 182 -13.80 4.58 9.12
CA CYS A 182 -13.70 3.95 7.81
C CYS A 182 -14.66 2.77 7.71
N LYS A 183 -15.32 2.64 6.55
CA LYS A 183 -16.14 1.46 6.24
C LYS A 183 -15.26 0.34 5.74
N MET A 184 -15.56 -0.88 6.14
CA MET A 184 -14.87 -2.10 5.72
C MET A 184 -15.87 -3.07 5.11
N HIS A 185 -15.58 -3.62 3.95
CA HIS A 185 -16.41 -4.58 3.22
C HIS A 185 -15.64 -5.89 2.97
N ARG A 186 -16.34 -6.96 2.58
CA ARG A 186 -15.68 -8.22 2.17
C ARG A 186 -15.27 -8.16 0.70
N LEU A 187 -14.13 -8.75 0.35
CA LEU A 187 -13.69 -8.83 -1.05
C LEU A 187 -14.72 -9.58 -1.90
N SER A 188 -15.27 -10.68 -1.39
CA SER A 188 -16.34 -11.44 -2.07
C SER A 188 -17.62 -10.66 -2.30
N ASP A 189 -17.94 -9.67 -1.45
CA ASP A 189 -19.08 -8.79 -1.71
C ASP A 189 -18.83 -7.94 -2.96
N VAL A 190 -17.61 -7.41 -3.14
CA VAL A 190 -17.25 -6.62 -4.33
C VAL A 190 -17.25 -7.50 -5.58
N ILE A 191 -16.73 -8.73 -5.49
CA ILE A 191 -16.77 -9.70 -6.60
C ILE A 191 -18.22 -9.91 -7.07
N ARG A 192 -19.14 -10.12 -6.14
CA ARG A 192 -20.56 -10.33 -6.40
C ARG A 192 -21.25 -9.07 -6.95
N ASP A 193 -21.08 -7.94 -6.27
CA ASP A 193 -21.74 -6.66 -6.60
C ASP A 193 -21.31 -6.14 -7.99
N HIS A 194 -20.11 -6.49 -8.45
CA HIS A 194 -19.59 -6.09 -9.76
C HIS A 194 -19.47 -7.23 -10.78
N SER A 195 -20.00 -8.42 -10.46
CA SER A 195 -19.97 -9.60 -11.33
C SER A 195 -18.57 -9.93 -11.86
N VAL A 196 -17.56 -9.81 -11.01
CA VAL A 196 -16.15 -10.05 -11.35
C VAL A 196 -15.94 -11.54 -11.58
N GLN A 197 -15.50 -11.88 -12.79
CA GLN A 197 -15.28 -13.27 -13.20
C GLN A 197 -13.86 -13.74 -12.85
N GLN A 198 -12.89 -12.83 -12.85
CA GLN A 198 -11.48 -13.12 -12.65
C GLN A 198 -10.77 -11.90 -12.07
N ILE A 199 -9.79 -12.16 -11.21
CA ILE A 199 -8.83 -11.21 -10.67
C ILE A 199 -7.46 -11.71 -11.08
N ASP A 200 -6.90 -11.07 -12.10
CA ASP A 200 -5.60 -11.43 -12.63
C ASP A 200 -4.47 -11.00 -11.70
N LEU A 201 -4.64 -9.92 -10.94
CA LEU A 201 -3.74 -9.58 -9.84
C LEU A 201 -4.51 -9.00 -8.68
N LEU A 202 -4.31 -9.56 -7.49
CA LEU A 202 -4.74 -8.99 -6.22
C LEU A 202 -3.53 -8.45 -5.48
N LYS A 203 -3.38 -7.13 -5.45
CA LYS A 203 -2.40 -6.43 -4.62
C LYS A 203 -3.03 -6.08 -3.28
N ILE A 204 -2.33 -6.38 -2.18
CA ILE A 204 -2.77 -6.05 -0.83
C ILE A 204 -1.62 -5.36 -0.09
N ASP A 205 -1.86 -4.12 0.32
CA ASP A 205 -0.91 -3.33 1.11
C ASP A 205 -1.76 -2.41 2.01
N VAL A 206 -2.04 -2.88 3.22
CA VAL A 206 -3.11 -2.33 4.08
C VAL A 206 -2.69 -2.22 5.55
N GLU A 207 -1.39 -2.06 5.78
CA GLU A 207 -0.82 -1.70 7.08
C GLU A 207 -1.38 -2.55 8.22
N ARG A 208 -1.09 -3.86 8.21
CA ARG A 208 -1.44 -4.90 9.20
C ARG A 208 -2.82 -5.55 9.07
N SER A 209 -3.65 -5.08 8.14
CA SER A 209 -4.98 -5.65 7.89
C SER A 209 -4.96 -6.79 6.87
N GLU A 210 -3.79 -7.31 6.50
CA GLU A 210 -3.62 -8.18 5.33
C GLU A 210 -4.42 -9.48 5.44
N LEU A 211 -4.31 -10.13 6.60
CA LEU A 211 -5.02 -11.36 6.86
C LEU A 211 -6.54 -11.13 6.89
N ASP A 212 -7.00 -9.98 7.41
CA ASP A 212 -8.42 -9.64 7.42
C ASP A 212 -8.98 -9.53 5.99
N VAL A 213 -8.21 -8.93 5.07
CA VAL A 213 -8.59 -8.86 3.65
C VAL A 213 -8.77 -10.27 3.08
N LEU A 214 -7.79 -11.16 3.30
CA LEU A 214 -7.83 -12.53 2.79
C LEU A 214 -8.98 -13.35 3.41
N MET A 215 -9.26 -13.16 4.70
CA MET A 215 -10.39 -13.80 5.39
C MET A 215 -11.75 -13.26 4.92
N GLY A 216 -11.78 -12.14 4.20
CA GLY A 216 -12.97 -11.61 3.53
C GLY A 216 -13.28 -12.27 2.17
N ILE A 217 -12.50 -13.27 1.76
CA ILE A 217 -12.71 -14.04 0.52
C ILE A 217 -13.45 -15.34 0.85
N GLU A 218 -14.64 -15.49 0.28
CA GLU A 218 -15.45 -16.71 0.40
C GLU A 218 -14.79 -17.88 -0.37
N PRO A 219 -14.87 -19.14 0.11
CA PRO A 219 -14.17 -20.29 -0.47
C PRO A 219 -14.32 -20.45 -2.00
N GLN A 220 -15.52 -20.17 -2.54
CA GLN A 220 -15.81 -20.30 -3.97
C GLN A 220 -15.16 -19.21 -4.83
N ASP A 221 -14.74 -18.08 -4.25
CA ASP A 221 -14.18 -16.96 -5.01
C ASP A 221 -12.65 -17.04 -5.15
N TRP A 222 -11.98 -17.87 -4.34
CA TRP A 222 -10.53 -18.06 -4.42
C TRP A 222 -10.08 -18.52 -5.81
N CYS A 223 -10.89 -19.31 -6.52
CA CYS A 223 -10.57 -19.77 -7.88
C CYS A 223 -10.51 -18.65 -8.92
N LYS A 224 -11.08 -17.47 -8.61
CA LYS A 224 -11.06 -16.30 -9.50
C LYS A 224 -9.74 -15.54 -9.44
N ILE A 225 -8.94 -15.71 -8.38
CA ILE A 225 -7.69 -14.98 -8.15
C ILE A 225 -6.52 -15.78 -8.71
N LYS A 226 -5.80 -15.25 -9.71
CA LYS A 226 -4.66 -15.96 -10.34
C LYS A 226 -3.36 -15.83 -9.57
N GLN A 227 -3.09 -14.65 -9.04
CA GLN A 227 -1.83 -14.30 -8.37
C GLN A 227 -2.06 -13.16 -7.38
N ILE A 228 -1.22 -13.12 -6.36
CA ILE A 228 -1.30 -12.18 -5.25
C ILE A 228 0.08 -11.59 -5.01
N THR A 229 0.14 -10.27 -4.82
CA THR A 229 1.29 -9.59 -4.22
C THR A 229 0.80 -8.91 -2.95
N ILE A 230 1.48 -9.16 -1.83
CA ILE A 230 1.03 -8.71 -0.52
C ILE A 230 2.21 -8.29 0.35
N GLU A 231 2.14 -7.08 0.89
CA GLU A 231 3.05 -6.63 1.94
C GLU A 231 2.46 -7.02 3.29
N VAL A 232 3.11 -7.94 4.00
CA VAL A 232 2.66 -8.52 5.26
C VAL A 232 3.50 -7.96 6.40
N HIS A 233 2.82 -7.40 7.39
CA HIS A 233 3.39 -7.10 8.69
C HIS A 233 3.34 -8.36 9.57
N ASP A 234 4.50 -8.95 9.86
CA ASP A 234 4.67 -10.24 10.54
C ASP A 234 4.50 -10.15 12.06
N HIS A 235 3.32 -9.72 12.49
CA HIS A 235 2.92 -9.81 13.89
C HIS A 235 2.26 -11.16 14.17
N SER A 236 2.77 -11.90 15.16
CA SER A 236 2.22 -13.21 15.56
C SER A 236 2.25 -14.26 14.44
N GLN A 237 3.40 -14.42 13.76
CA GLN A 237 3.64 -15.41 12.70
C GLN A 237 2.63 -15.28 11.54
N ARG A 238 2.31 -14.04 11.17
CA ARG A 238 1.31 -13.75 10.14
C ARG A 238 1.77 -14.22 8.77
N VAL A 239 3.06 -14.11 8.48
CA VAL A 239 3.63 -14.57 7.19
C VAL A 239 3.37 -16.06 6.99
N ASP A 240 3.61 -16.89 8.01
CA ASP A 240 3.36 -18.33 7.95
C ASP A 240 1.87 -18.63 7.75
N ARG A 241 1.00 -17.96 8.51
CA ARG A 241 -0.46 -18.12 8.40
C ARG A 241 -0.98 -17.73 7.01
N VAL A 242 -0.49 -16.63 6.43
CA VAL A 242 -0.81 -16.23 5.07
C VAL A 242 -0.33 -17.27 4.08
N CYS A 243 0.91 -17.78 4.23
CA CYS A 243 1.44 -18.83 3.36
C CYS A 243 0.60 -20.11 3.40
N GLU A 244 0.20 -20.58 4.58
CA GLU A 244 -0.66 -21.77 4.75
C GLU A 244 -2.03 -21.56 4.12
N LEU A 245 -2.63 -20.38 4.31
CA LEU A 245 -3.90 -20.02 3.70
C LEU A 245 -3.81 -20.03 2.17
N LEU A 246 -2.77 -19.43 1.60
CA LEU A 246 -2.57 -19.40 0.15
C LEU A 246 -2.30 -20.80 -0.42
N LYS A 247 -1.47 -21.60 0.24
CA LYS A 247 -1.22 -23.00 -0.18
C LYS A 247 -2.49 -23.84 -0.16
N SER A 248 -3.31 -23.71 0.89
CA SER A 248 -4.58 -24.47 0.99
C SER A 248 -5.59 -24.09 -0.10
N HIS A 249 -5.47 -22.90 -0.69
CA HIS A 249 -6.27 -22.47 -1.82
C HIS A 249 -5.60 -22.67 -3.19
N GLY A 250 -4.47 -23.38 -3.27
CA GLY A 250 -3.86 -23.81 -4.53
C GLY A 250 -2.85 -22.84 -5.14
N PHE A 251 -2.28 -21.91 -4.36
CA PHE A 251 -1.11 -21.15 -4.77
C PHE A 251 0.15 -21.99 -4.57
N SER A 252 0.76 -22.44 -5.68
CA SER A 252 1.86 -23.40 -5.67
C SER A 252 3.24 -22.76 -5.58
N LYS A 253 3.40 -21.54 -6.13
CA LYS A 253 4.68 -20.82 -6.15
C LYS A 253 4.57 -19.58 -5.26
N ILE A 254 5.10 -19.68 -4.04
CA ILE A 254 5.15 -18.59 -3.06
C ILE A 254 6.61 -18.17 -2.85
N THR A 255 6.89 -16.87 -3.01
CA THR A 255 8.19 -16.25 -2.74
C THR A 255 8.02 -15.19 -1.67
N ILE A 256 8.87 -15.23 -0.64
CA ILE A 256 8.89 -14.25 0.45
C ILE A 256 10.21 -13.48 0.37
N LYS A 257 10.14 -12.15 0.48
CA LYS A 257 11.28 -11.25 0.44
C LYS A 257 11.11 -10.15 1.47
N GLN A 258 12.24 -9.65 1.95
CA GLN A 258 12.29 -8.44 2.75
C GLN A 258 13.14 -7.42 2.01
N ASP A 259 12.68 -6.18 1.94
CA ASP A 259 13.44 -5.09 1.34
C ASP A 259 14.75 -4.90 2.13
N PRO A 260 15.92 -4.77 1.47
CA PRO A 260 17.18 -4.43 2.13
C PRO A 260 17.11 -3.24 3.10
N LEU A 261 16.31 -2.22 2.79
CA LEU A 261 16.11 -1.03 3.64
C LEU A 261 15.24 -1.33 4.87
N LEU A 262 14.44 -2.39 4.82
CA LEU A 262 13.54 -2.85 5.88
C LEU A 262 14.09 -4.08 6.62
N GLN A 263 15.35 -4.47 6.38
CA GLN A 263 15.98 -5.56 7.11
C GLN A 263 15.94 -5.29 8.62
N GLY A 264 15.39 -6.25 9.37
CA GLY A 264 15.20 -6.15 10.82
C GLY A 264 13.87 -5.53 11.25
N SER A 265 13.00 -5.14 10.31
CA SER A 265 11.58 -4.85 10.58
C SER A 265 10.73 -6.12 10.53
N ASP A 266 9.45 -5.99 10.86
CA ASP A 266 8.41 -7.00 10.71
C ASP A 266 7.76 -7.01 9.31
N ILE A 267 8.27 -6.23 8.35
CA ILE A 267 7.62 -6.07 7.04
C ILE A 267 8.23 -7.03 6.01
N PHE A 268 7.37 -7.79 5.33
CA PHE A 268 7.75 -8.75 4.30
C PHE A 268 6.87 -8.64 3.06
N ASN A 269 7.47 -8.73 1.88
CA ASN A 269 6.76 -8.86 0.62
C ASN A 269 6.59 -10.34 0.25
N LEU A 270 5.35 -10.74 0.02
CA LEU A 270 4.98 -12.08 -0.41
C LEU A 270 4.36 -12.03 -1.81
N TYR A 271 4.83 -12.93 -2.67
CA TYR A 271 4.40 -13.09 -4.05
C TYR A 271 3.89 -14.52 -4.23
N ALA A 272 2.63 -14.69 -4.63
CA ALA A 272 2.01 -15.99 -4.77
C ALA A 272 1.36 -16.16 -6.14
N ILE A 273 1.64 -17.28 -6.80
CA ILE A 273 1.12 -17.64 -8.13
C ILE A 273 0.51 -19.05 -8.01
N ARG A 274 -0.64 -19.25 -8.67
CA ARG A 274 -1.28 -20.57 -8.81
C ARG A 274 -0.45 -21.52 -9.65
#